data_AF-A0AAT9I375-F1
#
_entry.id   AF-A0AAT9I375-F1
#
_cell.length_a   1.000
_cell.length_b   1.000
_cell.length_c   1.000
_cell.angle_alpha   90.00
_cell.angle_beta   90.00
_cell.angle_gamma   90.00
#
_symmetry.space_group_name_H-M   'P 1'
#
loop_
_entity.id
_entity.type
_entity.pdbx_description
1 polymer ?
#
loop_
_entity_poly.entity_id
_entity_poly.type
_entity_poly.pdbx_seq_one_letter_code
_entity_poly.pdbx_strand_id
1 'polypeptide(L)'
;MFLKFVHTTYCNAAIFAGLLFFFMGYFIRRFPPKSTKSWYGYRSFLSTRNPEMWHAANQEAAYMSRRVGLILILTGVACALIFDRQTDWFMYITIGAVVAGTMYMVGYTEWQLSQHFDNEGRERPGDQD
;
A
#
# COMPACT_ATOMS: atom_id res chain seq x y z
N MET A 1 4.16 27.70 17.69
CA MET A 1 4.37 27.58 16.23
C MET A 1 4.03 26.17 15.72
N PHE A 2 4.58 25.11 16.32
CA PHE A 2 4.31 23.70 15.97
C PHE A 2 2.81 23.32 15.94
N LEU A 3 2.03 23.69 16.96
CA LEU A 3 0.59 23.38 17.02
C LEU A 3 -0.22 23.96 15.85
N LYS A 4 0.15 25.15 15.35
CA LYS A 4 -0.56 25.77 14.21
C LYS A 4 -0.33 25.01 12.90
N PHE A 5 0.84 24.38 12.75
CA PHE A 5 1.15 23.55 11.59
C PHE A 5 0.32 22.27 11.57
N VAL A 6 0.18 21.59 12.71
CA VAL A 6 -0.58 20.33 12.82
C VAL A 6 -2.06 20.53 12.49
N HIS A 7 -2.62 21.71 12.78
CA HIS A 7 -4.01 22.05 12.45
C HIS A 7 -4.23 22.52 11.01
N THR A 8 -3.18 22.62 10.20
CA THR A 8 -3.30 22.96 8.78
C THR A 8 -3.88 21.78 8.02
N THR A 9 -4.75 22.02 7.03
CA THR A 9 -5.37 20.94 6.23
C THR A 9 -4.37 20.16 5.38
N TYR A 10 -3.21 20.75 5.05
CA TYR A 10 -2.08 20.06 4.43
C TYR A 10 -1.39 19.03 5.36
N CYS A 11 -1.58 19.13 6.68
CA CYS A 11 -1.10 18.15 7.63
C CYS A 11 -2.21 17.10 7.87
N ASN A 12 -2.36 16.15 6.95
CA ASN A 12 -3.42 15.14 7.03
C ASN A 12 -2.95 13.71 6.79
N ALA A 13 -3.78 12.76 7.23
CA ALA A 13 -3.48 11.33 7.22
C ALA A 13 -3.22 10.79 5.80
N ALA A 14 -3.99 11.25 4.80
CA ALA A 14 -3.87 10.76 3.44
C ALA A 14 -2.55 11.18 2.78
N ILE A 15 -2.10 12.43 2.96
CA ILE A 15 -0.79 12.88 2.46
C ILE A 15 0.34 12.10 3.16
N PHE A 16 0.28 12.00 4.50
CA PHE A 16 1.33 11.34 5.27
C PHE A 16 1.45 9.85 4.91
N ALA A 17 0.34 9.11 4.97
CA ALA A 17 0.32 7.69 4.60
C ALA A 17 0.62 7.50 3.11
N GLY A 18 0.14 8.40 2.25
CA GLY A 18 0.39 8.35 0.81
C GLY A 18 1.87 8.46 0.46
N LEU A 19 2.59 9.40 1.08
CA LEU A 19 4.05 9.52 0.93
C LEU A 19 4.75 8.25 1.43
N LEU A 20 4.34 7.73 2.59
CA LEU A 20 4.92 6.52 3.16
C LEU A 20 4.75 5.32 2.21
N PHE A 21 3.54 5.07 1.71
CA PHE A 21 3.27 3.99 0.76
C PHE A 21 4.02 4.19 -0.55
N PHE A 22 4.02 5.40 -1.10
CA PHE A 22 4.72 5.70 -2.35
C PHE A 22 6.22 5.41 -2.24
N PHE A 23 6.87 5.91 -1.18
CA PHE A 23 8.28 5.66 -0.96
C PHE A 23 8.56 4.20 -0.64
N MET A 24 7.76 3.54 0.21
CA MET A 24 7.97 2.12 0.50
C MET A 24 7.85 1.25 -0.74
N GLY A 25 6.83 1.46 -1.57
CA GLY A 25 6.70 0.73 -2.83
C GLY A 25 7.85 1.01 -3.80
N TYR A 26 8.38 2.24 -3.82
CA TYR A 26 9.59 2.56 -4.57
C TYR A 26 10.83 1.83 -4.03
N PHE A 27 11.05 1.86 -2.71
CA PHE A 27 12.18 1.19 -2.07
C PHE A 27 12.15 -0.32 -2.25
N ILE A 28 11.00 -0.97 -2.03
CA ILE A 28 10.86 -2.43 -2.22
C ILE A 28 11.06 -2.82 -3.68
N ARG A 29 10.59 -2.00 -4.64
CA ARG A 29 10.87 -2.27 -6.05
C ARG A 29 12.36 -2.12 -6.39
N ARG A 30 13.03 -1.09 -5.85
CA ARG A 30 14.44 -0.81 -6.15
C ARG A 30 15.40 -1.77 -5.44
N PHE A 31 15.02 -2.23 -4.25
CA PHE A 31 15.74 -3.13 -3.38
C PHE A 31 14.78 -4.22 -2.90
N PRO A 32 14.46 -5.21 -3.74
CA PRO A 32 13.54 -6.27 -3.38
C PRO A 32 14.10 -7.11 -2.22
N PRO A 33 13.26 -7.50 -1.24
CA PRO A 33 13.71 -8.33 -0.14
C PRO A 33 14.08 -9.72 -0.65
N LYS A 34 15.33 -10.12 -0.41
CA LYS A 34 15.91 -11.34 -0.98
C LYS A 34 15.34 -12.64 -0.43
N SER A 35 14.75 -12.63 0.75
CA SER A 35 14.17 -13.81 1.38
C SER A 35 13.20 -13.42 2.49
N THR A 36 12.44 -14.40 2.96
CA THR A 36 11.53 -14.29 4.11
C THR A 36 12.23 -13.86 5.41
N LYS A 37 13.56 -14.03 5.51
CA LYS A 37 14.38 -13.58 6.65
C LYS A 37 14.67 -12.07 6.62
N SER A 38 14.36 -11.37 5.53
CA SER A 38 14.53 -9.91 5.42
C SER A 38 13.67 -9.18 6.46
N TRP A 39 14.22 -8.15 7.12
CA TRP A 39 13.50 -7.38 8.15
C TRP A 39 12.33 -6.54 7.57
N TYR A 40 12.30 -6.35 6.26
CA TYR A 40 11.25 -5.63 5.53
C TYR A 40 10.67 -6.47 4.39
N GLY A 41 9.47 -6.08 3.96
CA GLY A 41 8.72 -6.72 2.88
C GLY A 41 7.25 -6.95 3.27
N TYR A 42 6.40 -7.16 2.27
CA TYR A 42 5.02 -7.58 2.46
C TYR A 42 4.97 -9.02 2.97
N ARG A 43 4.30 -9.22 4.11
CA ARG A 43 4.20 -10.52 4.80
C ARG A 43 2.75 -10.90 5.00
N SER A 44 2.39 -12.05 4.47
CA SER A 44 1.11 -12.68 4.71
C SER A 44 1.30 -14.20 4.83
N PHE A 45 0.22 -14.89 5.17
CA PHE A 45 0.25 -16.35 5.25
C PHE A 45 0.61 -16.98 3.89
N LEU A 46 0.09 -16.44 2.78
CA LEU A 46 0.44 -16.93 1.44
C LEU A 46 1.86 -16.51 1.04
N SER A 47 2.24 -15.26 1.27
CA SER A 47 3.55 -14.76 0.78
C SER A 47 4.76 -15.40 1.44
N THR A 48 4.59 -16.02 2.61
CA THR A 48 5.70 -16.59 3.39
C THR A 48 5.88 -18.09 3.22
N ARG A 49 5.02 -18.76 2.44
CA ARG A 49 5.03 -20.22 2.26
C ARG A 49 6.23 -20.74 1.48
N ASN A 50 6.66 -20.04 0.44
CA ASN A 50 7.86 -20.41 -0.32
C ASN A 50 8.60 -19.15 -0.84
N PRO A 51 9.85 -19.29 -1.31
CA PRO A 51 10.63 -18.16 -1.81
C PRO A 51 10.02 -17.49 -3.06
N GLU A 52 9.38 -18.25 -3.93
CA GLU A 52 8.77 -17.73 -5.17
C GLU A 52 7.57 -16.82 -4.88
N MET A 53 6.64 -17.26 -4.03
CA MET A 53 5.53 -16.47 -3.50
C MET A 53 6.01 -15.25 -2.73
N TRP A 54 7.12 -15.37 -1.98
CA TRP A 54 7.73 -14.23 -1.30
C TRP A 54 8.13 -13.14 -2.29
N HIS A 55 8.82 -13.52 -3.37
CA HIS A 55 9.25 -12.59 -4.40
C HIS A 55 8.06 -12.01 -5.17
N ALA A 56 7.11 -12.84 -5.59
CA ALA A 56 5.92 -12.43 -6.30
C ALA A 56 5.07 -11.44 -5.48
N ALA A 57 4.81 -11.75 -4.21
CA ALA A 57 4.02 -10.88 -3.33
C ALA A 57 4.70 -9.53 -3.09
N ASN A 58 6.01 -9.53 -2.87
CA ASN A 58 6.73 -8.28 -2.64
C ASN A 58 6.80 -7.41 -3.90
N GLN A 59 6.87 -8.03 -5.08
CA GLN A 59 6.80 -7.32 -6.36
C GLN A 59 5.42 -6.69 -6.58
N GLU A 60 4.35 -7.46 -6.37
CA GLU A 60 2.97 -6.97 -6.51
C GLU A 60 2.62 -5.92 -5.46
N ALA A 61 2.94 -6.16 -4.19
CA ALA A 61 2.73 -5.20 -3.12
C ALA A 61 3.51 -3.90 -3.36
N ALA A 62 4.75 -3.96 -3.86
CA ALA A 62 5.52 -2.76 -4.21
C ALA A 62 4.89 -1.95 -5.34
N TYR A 63 4.31 -2.64 -6.34
CA TYR A 63 3.57 -1.99 -7.41
C TYR A 63 2.28 -1.33 -6.89
N MET A 64 1.46 -2.07 -6.15
CA MET A 64 0.21 -1.55 -5.60
C MET A 64 0.42 -0.45 -4.55
N SER A 65 1.44 -0.56 -3.71
CA SER A 65 1.80 0.46 -2.72
C SER A 65 2.11 1.80 -3.36
N ARG A 66 2.83 1.83 -4.49
CA ARG A 66 3.07 3.09 -5.22
C ARG A 66 1.78 3.70 -5.76
N ARG A 67 0.88 2.89 -6.31
CA ARG A 67 -0.39 3.37 -6.87
C ARG A 67 -1.31 3.91 -5.80
N VAL A 68 -1.52 3.14 -4.72
CA VAL A 68 -2.30 3.56 -3.55
C VAL A 68 -1.69 4.81 -2.93
N GLY A 69 -0.37 4.85 -2.76
CA GLY A 69 0.34 6.01 -2.23
C GLY A 69 0.10 7.28 -3.05
N LEU A 70 0.20 7.20 -4.38
CA LEU A 70 -0.07 8.33 -5.27
C LEU A 70 -1.53 8.80 -5.18
N ILE A 71 -2.49 7.87 -5.19
CA ILE A 71 -3.92 8.19 -5.04
C ILE A 71 -4.17 8.90 -3.71
N LEU A 72 -3.58 8.41 -2.61
CA LEU A 72 -3.72 9.03 -1.28
C LEU A 72 -3.14 10.44 -1.22
N ILE A 73 -1.98 10.68 -1.85
CA ILE A 73 -1.40 12.03 -1.95
C ILE A 73 -2.36 12.96 -2.69
N LEU A 74 -2.88 12.54 -3.85
CA LEU A 74 -3.82 13.33 -4.64
C LEU A 74 -5.11 13.62 -3.87
N THR A 75 -5.68 12.61 -3.20
CA THR A 75 -6.86 12.77 -2.34
C THR A 75 -6.59 13.74 -1.20
N GLY A 76 -5.45 13.60 -0.51
CA GLY A 76 -5.10 14.45 0.61
C GLY A 76 -4.84 15.90 0.22
N VAL A 77 -4.23 16.14 -0.95
CA VAL A 77 -4.05 17.49 -1.52
C VAL A 77 -5.40 18.08 -1.95
N ALA A 78 -6.25 17.30 -2.63
CA ALA A 78 -7.58 17.75 -3.02
C ALA A 78 -8.43 18.13 -1.79
N CYS A 79 -8.43 17.31 -0.74
CA CYS A 79 -9.09 17.65 0.51
C CYS A 79 -8.53 18.92 1.16
N ALA A 80 -7.20 19.12 1.13
CA ALA A 80 -6.59 20.32 1.69
C ALA A 80 -6.96 21.61 0.95
N LEU A 81 -7.27 21.52 -0.36
CA LEU A 81 -7.73 22.64 -1.18
C LEU A 81 -9.23 22.94 -1.01
N ILE A 82 -10.05 21.92 -0.75
CA ILE A 82 -11.51 22.05 -0.62
C ILE A 82 -11.93 22.51 0.79
N PHE A 83 -11.20 22.08 1.82
CA PHE A 83 -11.55 22.37 3.21
C PHE A 83 -10.61 23.42 3.81
N ASP A 84 -11.16 24.43 4.47
CA ASP A 84 -10.39 25.46 5.17
C ASP A 84 -9.85 25.00 6.54
N ARG A 85 -10.39 23.90 7.08
CA ARG A 85 -10.09 23.37 8.41
C ARG A 85 -10.36 21.87 8.49
N GLN A 86 -9.71 21.20 9.44
CA GLN A 86 -9.85 19.77 9.72
C GLN A 86 -11.20 19.45 10.40
N THR A 87 -12.28 19.50 9.63
CA THR A 87 -13.63 19.09 10.07
C THR A 87 -13.76 17.57 10.19
N ASP A 88 -14.84 17.09 10.82
CA ASP A 88 -15.11 15.64 10.92
C ASP A 88 -15.17 14.97 9.55
N TRP A 89 -15.83 15.60 8.57
CA TRP A 89 -15.87 15.11 7.18
C TRP A 89 -14.49 15.03 6.54
N PHE A 90 -13.65 16.04 6.76
CA PHE A 90 -12.26 16.02 6.28
C PHE A 90 -11.49 14.83 6.87
N MET A 91 -11.67 14.56 8.17
CA MET A 91 -11.03 13.43 8.84
C MET A 91 -11.56 12.09 8.31
N TYR A 92 -12.87 11.95 8.13
CA TYR A 92 -13.48 10.72 7.59
C TYR A 92 -12.99 10.41 6.18
N ILE A 93 -12.88 11.42 5.31
CA ILE A 93 -12.41 11.21 3.94
C ILE A 93 -10.93 10.82 3.95
N THR A 94 -10.09 11.58 4.65
CA THR A 94 -8.63 11.35 4.62
C THR A 94 -8.23 10.04 5.31
N ILE A 95 -8.79 9.74 6.48
CA ILE A 95 -8.52 8.48 7.19
C ILE A 95 -9.21 7.31 6.50
N GLY A 96 -10.46 7.47 6.07
CA GLY A 96 -11.21 6.44 5.35
C GLY A 96 -10.52 6.03 4.06
N ALA A 97 -9.97 6.98 3.30
CA ALA A 97 -9.16 6.69 2.12
C ALA A 97 -7.93 5.84 2.45
N VAL A 98 -7.22 6.12 3.56
CA VAL A 98 -6.06 5.34 4.00
C VAL A 98 -6.45 3.90 4.35
N VAL A 99 -7.53 3.72 5.10
CA VAL A 99 -8.04 2.40 5.46
C VAL A 99 -8.44 1.62 4.21
N ALA A 100 -9.25 2.23 3.33
CA ALA A 100 -9.69 1.61 2.10
C ALA A 100 -8.51 1.25 1.17
N GLY A 101 -7.55 2.15 1.01
CA GLY A 101 -6.36 1.92 0.20
C GLY A 101 -5.48 0.79 0.74
N THR A 102 -5.34 0.70 2.06
CA THR A 102 -4.58 -0.38 2.72
C THR A 102 -5.28 -1.73 2.55
N MET A 103 -6.59 -1.78 2.80
CA MET A 103 -7.39 -3.00 2.60
C MET A 103 -7.35 -3.46 1.15
N TYR A 104 -7.45 -2.52 0.19
CA TYR A 104 -7.35 -2.81 -1.23
C TYR A 104 -5.97 -3.40 -1.60
N MET A 105 -4.87 -2.80 -1.11
CA MET A 105 -3.52 -3.33 -1.36
C MET A 105 -3.38 -4.77 -0.88
N VAL A 106 -3.77 -5.04 0.38
CA VAL A 106 -3.66 -6.38 0.98
C VAL A 106 -4.54 -7.37 0.22
N GLY A 107 -5.82 -7.05 0.04
CA GLY A 107 -6.78 -7.93 -0.63
C GLY A 107 -6.37 -8.24 -2.07
N TYR A 108 -5.93 -7.23 -2.83
CA TYR A 108 -5.45 -7.42 -4.20
C TYR A 108 -4.19 -8.29 -4.24
N THR A 109 -3.23 -8.05 -3.35
CA THR A 109 -1.97 -8.82 -3.32
C THR A 109 -2.25 -10.30 -3.00
N GLU A 110 -3.08 -10.58 -1.99
CA GLU A 110 -3.49 -11.96 -1.66
C GLU A 110 -4.26 -12.61 -2.80
N TRP A 111 -5.19 -11.87 -3.42
CA TRP A 111 -5.96 -12.37 -4.55
C TRP A 111 -5.03 -12.73 -5.72
N GLN A 112 -4.09 -11.85 -6.08
CA GLN A 112 -3.14 -12.09 -7.16
C GLN A 112 -2.24 -13.30 -6.88
N LEU A 113 -1.80 -13.47 -5.62
CA LEU A 113 -1.06 -14.67 -5.21
C LEU A 113 -1.90 -15.93 -5.37
N SER A 114 -3.16 -15.86 -4.94
CA SER A 114 -4.10 -16.98 -5.07
C SER A 114 -4.49 -17.31 -6.51
N GLN A 115 -4.17 -16.47 -7.50
CA GLN A 115 -4.36 -16.77 -8.92
C GLN A 115 -3.12 -17.48 -9.49
N HIS A 116 -1.92 -17.05 -9.12
CA HIS A 116 -0.67 -17.62 -9.65
C HIS A 116 -0.22 -18.90 -8.94
N PHE A 117 -0.60 -19.11 -7.68
CA PHE A 117 -0.12 -20.25 -6.89
C PHE A 117 -1.27 -21.16 -6.42
N ASP A 118 -1.01 -22.47 -6.42
CA ASP A 118 -1.91 -23.48 -5.84
C ASP A 118 -1.82 -23.49 -4.29
N ASN A 119 -2.69 -24.27 -3.65
CA ASN A 119 -2.70 -24.39 -2.19
C ASN A 119 -1.44 -25.04 -1.61
N GLU A 120 -0.60 -25.66 -2.44
CA GLU A 120 0.70 -26.25 -2.08
C GLU A 120 1.87 -25.30 -2.38
N GLY A 121 1.59 -24.14 -2.97
CA GLY A 121 2.57 -23.12 -3.34
C GLY A 121 3.26 -23.33 -4.69
N ARG A 122 2.82 -24.28 -5.50
CA ARG A 122 3.31 -24.43 -6.89
C ARG A 122 2.66 -23.40 -7.79
N GLU A 123 3.40 -22.90 -8.77
CA GLU A 123 2.82 -22.09 -9.84
C GLU A 123 1.72 -22.88 -10.54
N ARG A 124 0.55 -22.25 -10.75
CA ARG A 124 -0.50 -22.86 -11.54
C ARG A 124 -0.04 -22.95 -12.98
N PRO A 125 -0.34 -24.05 -13.71
CA PRO A 125 -0.17 -24.06 -15.15
C PRO A 125 -0.94 -22.85 -15.69
N GLY A 126 -0.23 -21.89 -16.26
CA GLY A 126 -0.89 -20.74 -16.88
C GLY A 126 -1.81 -21.26 -17.98
N ASP A 127 -3.03 -20.74 -18.04
CA ASP A 127 -3.82 -20.79 -19.28
C ASP A 127 -2.97 -20.08 -20.35
N GLN A 128 -2.18 -20.86 -21.08
CA GLN A 128 -1.53 -20.45 -22.31
C GLN A 128 -2.60 -20.43 -23.39
N ASP A 129 -3.39 -19.37 -23.40
CA ASP A 129 -4.27 -19.00 -24.53
C ASP A 129 -3.68 -17.81 -25.28
#